data_AF-A0A4Q3U1X8-F1
#
_entry.id   AF-A0A4Q3U1X8-F1
#
_cell.length_a   1.000
_cell.length_b   1.000
_cell.length_c   1.000
_cell.angle_alpha   90.00
_cell.angle_beta   90.00
_cell.angle_gamma   90.00
#
_symmetry.space_group_name_H-M   'P 1'
#
loop_
_entity.id
_entity.type
_entity.pdbx_description
1 polymer ?
#
loop_
_entity_poly.entity_id
_entity_poly.type
_entity_poly.pdbx_seq_one_letter_code
_entity_poly.pdbx_strand_id
1 'polypeptide(L)' 'MDARMNDKNVKKNSQPLSLRVPEPSGRPGDAPDFSHLQVDPAGVVERPEIGATPYEMRDLAFRLIRVLD' A
#
# COMPACT_ATOMS: atom_id res chain seq x y z
N MET A 1 -54.16 -22.34 1.28
CA MET A 1 -53.78 -21.57 0.07
C MET A 1 -52.37 -21.10 0.30
N ASP A 2 -51.47 -22.03 0.02
CA ASP A 2 -50.05 -22.00 0.31
C ASP A 2 -49.29 -21.34 -0.83
N ALA A 3 -48.51 -20.31 -0.52
CA ALA A 3 -47.41 -19.85 -1.38
C ALA A 3 -46.48 -18.90 -0.62
N ARG A 4 -45.81 -19.38 0.44
CA ARG A 4 -44.50 -18.81 0.81
C ARG A 4 -43.45 -19.50 -0.04
N MET A 5 -43.37 -19.12 -1.32
CA MET A 5 -42.23 -19.49 -2.17
C MET A 5 -40.99 -18.78 -1.63
N ASN A 6 -40.10 -19.56 -1.02
CA ASN A 6 -38.77 -19.15 -0.59
C ASN A 6 -38.04 -18.34 -1.68
N ASP A 7 -37.48 -17.22 -1.26
CA ASP A 7 -36.54 -16.36 -1.96
C ASP A 7 -35.29 -17.16 -2.39
N LYS A 8 -35.36 -17.78 -3.58
CA LYS A 8 -34.20 -18.42 -4.20
C LYS A 8 -33.41 -17.37 -4.97
N ASN A 9 -32.46 -16.77 -4.26
CA ASN A 9 -31.20 -16.24 -4.79
C ASN A 9 -31.38 -15.25 -5.96
N VAL A 10 -31.82 -14.04 -5.64
CA VAL A 10 -31.66 -12.88 -6.53
C VAL A 10 -30.16 -12.65 -6.74
N LYS A 11 -29.62 -13.14 -7.86
CA LYS A 11 -28.26 -12.78 -8.30
C LYS A 11 -28.22 -11.27 -8.47
N LYS A 12 -27.49 -10.58 -7.59
CA LYS A 12 -27.21 -9.16 -7.74
C LYS A 12 -26.49 -8.95 -9.09
N ASN A 13 -27.01 -8.06 -9.93
CA ASN A 13 -26.40 -7.69 -11.21
C ASN A 13 -25.21 -6.74 -10.99
N SER A 14 -24.25 -7.15 -10.16
CA SER A 14 -23.04 -6.43 -9.82
C SER A 14 -21.84 -7.34 -10.01
N GLN A 15 -20.69 -6.76 -10.36
CA GLN A 15 -19.46 -7.53 -10.52
C GLN A 15 -19.14 -8.31 -9.22
N PRO A 16 -18.72 -9.59 -9.32
CA PRO A 16 -18.36 -10.36 -8.15
C PRO A 16 -17.13 -9.76 -7.47
N LEU A 17 -17.13 -9.80 -6.12
CA LEU A 17 -15.96 -9.41 -5.35
C LEU A 17 -14.80 -10.38 -5.61
N SER A 18 -13.58 -9.86 -5.58
CA SER A 18 -12.37 -10.66 -5.68
C SER A 18 -11.41 -10.34 -4.54
N LEU A 19 -10.64 -11.34 -4.12
CA LEU A 19 -9.53 -11.16 -3.18
C LEU A 19 -8.31 -10.72 -3.97
N ARG A 20 -7.80 -9.53 -3.70
CA ARG A 20 -6.53 -9.06 -4.27
C ARG A 20 -5.38 -9.53 -3.38
N VAL A 21 -4.51 -10.37 -3.94
CA VAL A 21 -3.21 -10.71 -3.35
C VAL A 21 -2.14 -10.03 -4.22
N PRO A 22 -1.43 -9.00 -3.71
CA PRO A 22 -0.35 -8.38 -4.47
C PRO A 22 0.77 -9.37 -4.75
N GLU A 23 1.24 -9.41 -6.00
CA GLU A 23 2.41 -10.18 -6.37
C GLU A 23 3.68 -9.32 -6.24
N PRO A 24 4.82 -9.92 -5.82
CA PRO A 24 6.10 -9.21 -5.79
C PRO A 24 6.59 -8.89 -7.21
N SER A 25 7.43 -7.87 -7.35
CA SER A 25 7.99 -7.44 -8.65
C SER A 25 8.91 -8.46 -9.32
N GLY A 26 9.45 -9.43 -8.56
CA GLY A 26 10.29 -10.50 -9.08
C GLY A 26 10.07 -11.84 -8.39
N ARG A 27 10.37 -12.92 -9.11
CA ARG A 27 10.42 -14.31 -8.64
C ARG A 27 11.87 -14.78 -8.50
N PRO A 28 12.13 -15.92 -7.84
CA PRO A 28 13.47 -16.51 -7.83
C PRO A 28 14.01 -16.71 -9.25
N GLY A 29 15.17 -16.13 -9.55
CA GLY A 29 15.80 -16.18 -10.89
C GLY A 29 15.59 -14.92 -11.73
N ASP A 30 14.66 -14.04 -11.36
CA ASP A 30 14.47 -12.75 -12.02
C ASP A 30 15.52 -11.74 -11.55
N ALA A 31 15.79 -10.72 -12.37
CA ALA A 31 16.54 -9.55 -11.95
C ALA A 31 15.71 -8.75 -10.92
N PRO A 32 16.30 -8.31 -9.79
CA PRO A 32 15.55 -7.56 -8.79
C PRO A 32 15.19 -6.16 -9.29
N ASP A 33 13.92 -5.80 -9.14
CA ASP A 33 13.41 -4.46 -9.47
C ASP A 33 13.10 -3.66 -8.19
N PHE A 34 13.90 -2.61 -7.99
CA PHE A 34 13.78 -1.67 -6.87
C PHE A 34 13.14 -0.33 -7.27
N SER A 35 12.61 -0.20 -8.48
CA SER A 35 12.02 1.06 -9.00
C SER A 35 10.85 1.60 -8.15
N HIS A 36 10.22 0.72 -7.36
CA HIS A 36 9.16 1.07 -6.43
C HIS A 36 9.66 1.79 -5.16
N LEU A 37 10.97 1.78 -4.87
CA LEU A 37 11.54 2.49 -3.75
C LEU A 37 11.77 3.97 -4.11
N GLN A 38 11.26 4.87 -3.28
CA GLN A 38 11.60 6.30 -3.35
C GLN A 38 12.91 6.52 -2.60
N VAL A 39 13.98 6.79 -3.35
CA VAL A 39 15.32 7.02 -2.80
C VAL A 39 15.61 8.52 -2.86
N ASP A 40 15.53 9.19 -1.70
CA ASP A 40 15.91 10.59 -1.58
C ASP A 40 17.43 10.79 -1.77
N PRO A 41 17.88 11.92 -2.36
CA PRO A 41 19.29 12.27 -2.37
C PRO A 41 19.83 12.46 -0.94
N ALA A 42 21.12 12.23 -0.77
CA ALA A 42 21.76 12.36 0.53
C ALA A 42 21.61 13.80 1.07
N GLY A 43 21.29 13.94 2.36
CA GLY A 43 21.15 15.20 3.06
C GLY A 43 19.88 16.01 2.75
N VAL A 44 18.99 15.54 1.88
CA VAL A 44 17.77 16.30 1.48
C VAL A 44 16.61 16.13 2.47
N VAL A 45 16.63 15.09 3.30
CA VAL A 45 15.63 14.93 4.38
C VAL A 45 16.06 15.70 5.61
N GLU A 46 15.17 16.53 6.13
CA GLU A 46 15.39 17.34 7.32
C GLU A 46 15.56 16.49 8.58
N ARG A 47 16.35 17.01 9.53
CA ARG A 47 16.43 16.45 10.88
C ARG A 47 15.47 17.23 11.79
N PRO A 48 14.33 16.65 12.20
CA PRO A 48 13.40 17.34 13.09
C PRO A 48 14.01 17.56 14.47
N GLU A 49 13.47 18.53 15.20
CA GLU A 49 13.79 18.73 16.62
C GLU A 49 13.37 17.53 17.47
N ILE A 50 14.10 17.26 18.56
CA ILE A 50 13.84 16.08 19.42
C ILE A 50 12.41 16.09 20.01
N GLY A 51 11.87 17.29 20.24
CA GLY A 51 10.51 17.49 20.75
C GLY A 51 9.43 17.66 19.67
N ALA A 52 9.76 17.43 18.40
CA ALA A 52 8.79 17.58 17.31
C ALA A 52 7.57 16.69 17.52
N THR A 53 6.41 17.23 17.23
CA THR A 53 5.16 16.49 17.35
C THR A 53 5.05 15.42 16.25
N PRO A 54 4.28 14.34 16.46
CA PRO A 54 4.03 13.35 15.42
C PRO A 54 3.43 13.94 14.14
N TYR A 55 2.66 15.03 14.26
CA TYR A 55 2.05 15.70 13.10
C TYR A 55 3.10 16.35 12.20
N GLU A 56 4.11 17.00 12.79
CA GLU A 56 5.21 17.65 12.05
C GLU A 56 6.11 16.63 11.35
N MET A 57 6.20 15.40 11.86
CA MET A 57 7.04 14.34 11.30
C MET A 57 6.30 13.44 10.29
N ARG A 58 5.03 13.71 9.98
CA ARG A 58 4.19 12.78 9.19
C ARG A 58 4.80 12.47 7.83
N ASP A 59 5.42 13.46 7.19
CA ASP A 59 5.98 13.31 5.86
C ASP A 59 7.27 12.47 5.87
N LEU A 60 8.03 12.48 6.97
CA LEU A 60 9.25 11.67 7.13
C LEU A 60 8.98 10.16 7.05
N ALA A 61 7.75 9.71 7.34
CA ALA A 61 7.36 8.30 7.22
C ALA A 61 7.40 7.76 5.78
N PHE A 62 7.43 8.66 4.78
CA PHE A 62 7.46 8.33 3.36
C PHE A 62 8.78 8.72 2.69
N ARG A 63 9.79 9.13 3.47
CA ARG A 63 11.08 9.62 2.97
C ARG A 63 12.24 8.74 3.45
N LEU A 64 13.38 8.85 2.78
CA LEU A 64 14.60 8.11 3.11
C LEU A 64 15.68 9.04 3.68
N ILE A 65 15.95 8.95 4.98
CA ILE A 65 17.07 9.66 5.60
C ILE A 65 18.38 9.01 5.17
N ARG A 66 19.14 9.71 4.32
CA ARG A 66 20.42 9.25 3.77
C ARG A 66 21.51 10.30 3.99
N VAL A 67 22.69 9.85 4.42
CA VAL A 67 23.84 10.74 4.71
C VAL A 67 24.97 10.57 3.71
N LEU A 68 25.31 9.32 3.38
CA LEU A 68 26.39 9.01 2.45
C LEU A 68 25.86 8.99 1.01
N ASP A 69 26.65 9.49 0.06
CA ASP A 69 26.33 9.50 -1.36
C ASP A 69 26.61 8.18 -2.08
#